data_AF-A0A7W4G019-F1
#
_entry.id   AF-A0A7W4G019-F1
#
_cell.length_a   1.000
_cell.length_b   1.000
_cell.length_c   1.000
_cell.angle_alpha   90.00
_cell.angle_beta   90.00
_cell.angle_gamma   90.00
#
_symmetry.space_group_name_H-M   'P 1'
#
loop_
_entity.id
_entity.type
_entity.pdbx_description
1 polymer ?
#
loop_
_entity_poly.entity_id
_entity_poly.type
_entity_poly.pdbx_seq_one_letter_code
_entity_poly.pdbx_strand_id
1 'polypeptide(L)'
;MNIQELLIKISQGVMSYKPESDSLEDLKPFQEIVGLLKFAEKEGYIVSTITQKECRYPGGLICNIVVRGGLTDNGKSFISNI
;
A
#
# COMPACT_ATOMS: atom_id res chain seq x y z
N MET A 1 -10.13 -3.81 -3.12
CA MET A 1 -9.87 -2.57 -2.37
C MET A 1 -9.57 -1.46 -3.36
N ASN A 2 -10.14 -0.27 -3.20
CA ASN A 2 -9.84 0.90 -4.05
C ASN A 2 -8.92 1.92 -3.34
N ILE A 3 -8.56 3.01 -4.03
CA ILE A 3 -7.66 4.04 -3.48
C ILE A 3 -8.25 4.76 -2.25
N GLN A 4 -9.56 5.02 -2.23
CA GLN A 4 -10.22 5.72 -1.12
C GLN A 4 -10.21 4.85 0.14
N GLU A 5 -10.62 3.58 0.01
CA GLU A 5 -10.60 2.61 1.10
C GLU A 5 -9.19 2.42 1.67
N LEU A 6 -8.17 2.42 0.81
CA LEU A 6 -6.77 2.34 1.22
C LEU A 6 -6.38 3.56 2.07
N LEU A 7 -6.66 4.78 1.60
CA LEU A 7 -6.31 6.01 2.31
C LEU A 7 -7.09 6.16 3.63
N ILE A 8 -8.34 5.69 3.69
CA ILE A 8 -9.12 5.63 4.94
C ILE A 8 -8.46 4.67 5.94
N LYS A 9 -8.02 3.49 5.51
CA LYS A 9 -7.30 2.57 6.41
C LYS A 9 -6.01 3.20 6.95
N ILE A 10 -5.27 3.93 6.11
CA ILE A 10 -4.06 4.65 6.52
C ILE A 10 -4.40 5.77 7.54
N SER A 11 -5.48 6.51 7.34
CA SER A 11 -5.93 7.54 8.29
C SER A 11 -6.32 6.93 9.65
N GLN A 12 -6.78 5.69 9.65
CA GLN A 12 -7.09 4.89 10.84
C GLN A 12 -5.86 4.21 11.47
N GLY A 13 -4.66 4.41 10.92
CA GLY A 13 -3.41 3.90 11.47
C GLY A 13 -2.95 2.55 10.91
N VAL A 14 -3.59 2.02 9.85
CA VAL A 14 -3.10 0.83 9.15
C VAL A 14 -1.91 1.21 8.26
N MET A 15 -0.70 0.91 8.72
CA MET A 15 0.55 1.36 8.08
C MET A 15 1.38 0.22 7.49
N SER A 16 1.05 -1.04 7.78
CA SER A 16 1.78 -2.21 7.29
C SER A 16 0.82 -3.15 6.56
N TYR A 17 1.23 -3.61 5.39
CA TYR A 17 0.45 -4.52 4.57
C TYR A 17 1.33 -5.69 4.16
N LYS A 18 0.78 -6.90 4.27
CA LYS A 18 1.43 -8.16 3.92
C LYS A 18 0.38 -9.11 3.34
N PRO A 19 0.75 -10.09 2.51
CA PRO A 19 -0.15 -11.15 2.09
C PRO A 19 -0.53 -12.03 3.29
N GLU A 20 -1.60 -12.83 3.15
CA GLU A 20 -2.03 -13.76 4.20
C GLU A 20 -1.02 -14.90 4.40
N SER A 21 -0.36 -15.33 3.33
CA SER A 21 0.75 -16.28 3.36
C SER A 21 1.79 -15.99 2.26
N ASP A 22 2.87 -16.76 2.26
CA ASP A 22 3.90 -16.70 1.20
C ASP A 22 3.46 -17.43 -0.09
N SER A 23 2.23 -17.95 -0.17
CA SER A 23 1.74 -18.61 -1.38
C SER A 23 1.65 -17.65 -2.57
N LEU A 24 1.83 -18.16 -3.79
CA LEU A 24 1.62 -17.35 -5.00
C LEU A 24 0.16 -16.88 -5.14
N GLU A 25 -0.78 -17.62 -4.57
CA GLU A 25 -2.20 -17.29 -4.56
C GLU A 25 -2.49 -16.04 -3.73
N ASP A 26 -1.82 -15.89 -2.58
CA ASP A 26 -1.99 -14.72 -1.70
C ASP A 26 -1.09 -13.54 -2.09
N LEU A 27 0.09 -13.81 -2.65
CA LEU A 27 1.02 -12.77 -3.09
C LEU A 27 0.49 -11.96 -4.28
N LYS A 28 -0.23 -12.59 -5.20
CA LYS A 28 -0.80 -11.94 -6.40
C LYS A 28 -1.80 -10.83 -6.06
N PRO A 29 -2.89 -11.07 -5.32
CA PRO A 29 -3.83 -10.00 -4.96
C PRO A 29 -3.16 -8.94 -4.07
N PHE A 30 -2.17 -9.33 -3.26
CA PHE A 30 -1.36 -8.37 -2.51
C PHE A 30 -0.57 -7.40 -3.42
N GLN A 31 -0.13 -7.83 -4.61
CA GLN A 31 0.52 -6.90 -5.56
C GLN A 31 -0.40 -5.76 -6.01
N GLU A 32 -1.72 -5.96 -6.05
CA GLU A 32 -2.67 -4.89 -6.37
C GLU A 32 -2.65 -3.80 -5.28
N ILE A 33 -2.61 -4.20 -4.00
CA ILE A 33 -2.48 -3.30 -2.86
C ILE A 33 -1.17 -2.50 -2.94
N VAL A 34 -0.08 -3.19 -3.26
CA VAL A 34 1.23 -2.57 -3.48
C VAL A 34 1.17 -1.54 -4.60
N GLY A 35 0.50 -1.87 -5.71
CA GLY A 35 0.28 -0.94 -6.82
C GLY A 35 -0.47 0.32 -6.38
N LEU A 36 -1.55 0.18 -5.61
CA LEU A 36 -2.31 1.31 -5.06
C LEU A 36 -1.47 2.18 -4.12
N LEU A 37 -0.65 1.57 -3.26
CA LEU A 37 0.25 2.29 -2.36
C LEU A 37 1.32 3.08 -3.13
N LYS A 38 1.88 2.50 -4.19
CA LYS A 38 2.84 3.19 -5.07
C LYS A 38 2.19 4.32 -5.86
N PHE A 39 0.95 4.13 -6.29
CA PHE A 39 0.15 5.19 -6.89
C PHE A 39 -0.10 6.33 -5.89
N ALA A 40 -0.54 6.02 -4.67
CA ALA A 40 -0.79 7.01 -3.61
C ALA A 40 0.47 7.82 -3.26
N GLU A 41 1.64 7.17 -3.20
CA GLU A 41 2.93 7.84 -2.98
C GLU A 41 3.26 8.77 -4.14
N LYS A 42 3.08 8.32 -5.38
CA LYS A 42 3.33 9.11 -6.59
C LYS A 42 2.43 10.35 -6.69
N GLU A 43 1.15 10.22 -6.36
CA GLU A 43 0.18 11.33 -6.35
C GLU A 43 0.33 12.24 -5.11
N GLY A 44 1.27 11.90 -4.21
CA GLY A 44 1.53 12.68 -3.01
C GLY A 44 0.41 12.62 -1.97
N TYR A 45 -0.39 11.54 -1.95
CA TYR A 45 -1.42 11.31 -0.93
C TYR A 45 -0.85 10.74 0.37
N ILE A 46 0.27 10.01 0.26
CA ILE A 46 1.03 9.49 1.40
C ILE A 46 2.47 9.95 1.29
N VAL A 47 3.16 10.03 2.44
CA VAL A 47 4.51 10.59 2.50
C VAL A 47 5.53 9.70 1.78
N SER A 48 5.59 8.41 2.12
CA SER A 48 6.46 7.44 1.43
C SER A 48 6.10 5.99 1.75
N THR A 49 6.65 5.05 0.97
CA THR A 49 6.54 3.61 1.23
C THR A 49 7.88 2.89 1.20
N ILE A 50 8.03 1.85 2.03
CA ILE A 50 9.16 0.92 2.00
C ILE A 50 8.66 -0.48 1.71
N THR A 51 9.33 -1.17 0.80
CA THR A 51 8.97 -2.52 0.36
C THR A 51 10.03 -3.53 0.75
N GLN A 52 9.59 -4.72 1.13
CA GLN A 52 10.41 -5.92 1.23
C GLN A 52 10.00 -6.87 0.12
N LYS A 53 10.99 -7.40 -0.60
CA LYS A 53 10.77 -8.32 -1.71
C LYS A 53 11.13 -9.75 -1.29
N GLU A 54 10.36 -10.71 -1.78
CA GLU A 54 10.68 -12.13 -1.67
C GLU A 54 11.54 -12.53 -2.88
N CYS A 55 12.74 -13.05 -2.61
CA CYS A 55 13.70 -13.44 -3.64
C CYS A 55 13.43 -14.85 -4.18
N ARG A 56 12.61 -15.65 -3.50
CA ARG A 56 12.27 -17.03 -3.91
C ARG A 56 11.43 -17.11 -5.19
N TYR A 57 10.73 -16.04 -5.57
CA TYR A 57 9.91 -16.02 -6.79
C TYR A 57 10.59 -15.23 -7.92
N PRO A 58 10.75 -15.82 -9.12
CA PRO A 58 11.29 -15.11 -10.28
C PRO A 58 10.31 -13.99 -10.67
N GLY A 59 10.69 -12.75 -10.37
CA GLY A 59 9.84 -11.56 -10.51
C GLY A 59 9.99 -10.55 -9.37
N GLY A 60 10.55 -10.95 -8.23
CA GLY A 60 10.83 -10.04 -7.11
C GLY A 60 9.55 -9.46 -6.49
N LEU A 61 8.55 -10.34 -6.30
CA LEU A 61 7.26 -9.99 -5.70
C LEU A 61 7.48 -9.34 -4.34
N ILE A 62 6.68 -8.32 -4.05
CA ILE A 62 6.70 -7.67 -2.74
C ILE A 62 5.93 -8.58 -1.77
N CYS A 63 6.53 -8.89 -0.63
CA CYS A 63 5.92 -9.69 0.44
C CYS A 63 5.56 -8.85 1.68
N ASN A 64 6.01 -7.60 1.73
CA ASN A 64 5.61 -6.65 2.76
C ASN A 64 5.81 -5.21 2.25
N ILE A 65 4.91 -4.30 2.62
CA ILE A 65 5.04 -2.86 2.36
C ILE A 65 4.58 -2.07 3.58
N VAL A 66 5.37 -1.05 3.93
CA VAL A 66 5.11 -0.18 5.08
C VAL A 66 5.00 1.26 4.60
N VAL A 67 3.93 1.95 5.00
CA VAL A 67 3.75 3.40 4.82
C VAL A 67 4.51 4.12 5.92
N ARG A 68 5.33 5.10 5.56
CA ARG A 68 6.04 5.96 6.50
C ARG A 68 5.50 7.37 6.41
N GLY A 69 5.16 7.97 7.55
CA GLY A 69 4.65 9.35 7.64
C GLY A 69 3.14 9.52 7.42
N GLY A 70 2.42 8.47 7.00
CA GLY A 70 0.95 8.47 6.88
C GLY A 70 0.43 9.31 5.72
N LEU A 71 -0.78 9.84 5.87
CA LEU A 71 -1.42 10.74 4.90
C LEU A 71 -0.77 12.12 4.89
N THR A 72 -0.59 12.68 3.70
CA THR A 72 -0.32 14.11 3.50
C THR A 72 -1.62 14.91 3.61
N ASP A 73 -1.53 16.24 3.60
CA ASP A 73 -2.72 17.09 3.56
C ASP A 73 -3.51 16.94 2.26
N ASN A 74 -2.84 16.64 1.14
CA ASN A 74 -3.50 16.27 -0.12
C ASN A 74 -4.29 14.97 0.03
N GLY A 75 -3.69 13.95 0.66
CA GLY A 75 -4.36 12.67 0.92
C GLY A 75 -5.58 12.82 1.81
N LYS A 76 -5.49 13.65 2.86
CA LYS A 76 -6.65 13.99 3.72
C LYS A 76 -7.74 14.71 2.93
N SER A 77 -7.37 15.70 2.12
CA SER A 77 -8.32 16.48 1.32
C SER A 77 -9.05 15.60 0.29
N PHE A 78 -8.33 14.65 -0.33
CA PHE A 78 -8.92 13.70 -1.29
C PHE A 78 -10.03 12.85 -0.66
N ILE A 79 -9.87 12.40 0.58
CA ILE A 79 -10.89 11.59 1.27
C ILE A 79 -11.99 12.43 1.95
N SER A 80 -11.78 13.73 2.16
CA SER A 80 -12.78 14.65 2.76
C SER A 80 -13.68 15.35 1.75
N ASN A 81 -13.28 15.45 0.48
CA ASN A 81 -14.07 16.12 -0.58
C ASN A 81 -15.08 15.18 -1.26
N ILE A 82 -15.68 14.27 -0.48
CA ILE A 82 -16.64 13.26 -0.95
C ILE A 82 -17.93 13.40 -0.16
#